data_AF-A0A355CDZ9-F1
#
_entry.id   AF-A0A355CDZ9-F1
#
_cell.length_a   1.000
_cell.length_b   1.000
_cell.length_c   1.000
_cell.angle_alpha   90.00
_cell.angle_beta   90.00
_cell.angle_gamma   90.00
#
_symmetry.space_group_name_H-M   'P 1'
#
loop_
_entity.id
_entity.type
_entity.pdbx_description
1 polymer ?
#
loop_
_entity_poly.entity_id
_entity_poly.type
_entity_poly.pdbx_seq_one_letter_code
_entity_poly.pdbx_strand_id
1 'polypeptide(L)'
;MSYNIQESDHLSPRLNSWLLESEKWMPQQGLTLPEVDEQKALIMQMKQQVQLSNLLNQINNEIRSTLDIEEILTSACRLLGQVLKCSRSSILVKESNTDKTLVTRGEYNAGDYPMQLGMKVPIIGNPHLEAIISQQESLAVTKFIDFPGLNEQSKKIVEDLEIKSMLAVATRYQGEVNGIIGLHQSDREREWTDWER
;
A
#
# COMPACT_ATOMS: atom_id res chain seq x y z
N MET A 1 91.64 31.12 24.91
CA MET A 1 90.92 30.02 25.58
C MET A 1 90.20 29.26 24.47
N SER A 2 90.85 28.30 23.80
CA SER A 2 90.88 26.85 24.11
C SER A 2 89.47 26.24 23.99
N TYR A 3 89.14 25.23 23.16
CA TYR A 3 89.86 24.05 22.68
C TYR A 3 89.31 23.55 21.31
N ASN A 4 90.19 22.89 20.56
CA ASN A 4 89.92 21.94 19.46
C ASN A 4 89.50 20.58 20.03
N ILE A 5 88.81 19.72 19.26
CA ILE A 5 89.05 18.25 19.12
C ILE A 5 88.21 17.69 17.94
N GLN A 6 88.86 16.86 17.14
CA GLN A 6 88.38 16.04 16.02
C GLN A 6 87.67 14.75 16.48
N GLU A 7 86.89 14.13 15.60
CA GLU A 7 86.89 12.67 15.24
C GLU A 7 85.58 12.38 14.46
N SER A 8 85.62 12.11 13.15
CA SER A 8 86.00 10.89 12.40
C SER A 8 84.87 9.86 12.24
N ASP A 9 84.52 9.64 10.97
CA ASP A 9 84.06 8.42 10.29
C ASP A 9 82.85 7.62 10.80
N HIS A 10 81.85 7.43 9.93
CA HIS A 10 81.40 6.08 9.53
C HIS A 10 80.61 6.08 8.19
N LEU A 11 81.23 5.42 7.22
CA LEU A 11 80.78 4.75 5.98
C LEU A 11 79.26 4.45 5.74
N SER A 12 78.71 5.02 4.65
CA SER A 12 77.94 4.38 3.54
C SER A 12 76.60 3.62 3.81
N PRO A 13 75.84 3.14 2.78
CA PRO A 13 75.25 3.83 1.63
C PRO A 13 73.75 3.45 1.37
N ARG A 14 73.12 4.11 0.38
CA ARG A 14 71.89 3.70 -0.36
C ARG A 14 70.55 3.67 0.39
N LEU A 15 69.70 4.65 0.09
CA LEU A 15 68.25 4.46 0.07
C LEU A 15 67.76 4.49 -1.38
N ASN A 16 67.66 3.27 -1.91
CA ASN A 16 67.07 2.92 -3.20
C ASN A 16 65.60 3.34 -3.28
N SER A 17 65.24 3.99 -4.40
CA SER A 17 64.12 3.65 -5.29
C SER A 17 62.82 3.08 -4.70
N TRP A 18 62.03 3.89 -3.99
CA TRP A 18 60.59 3.65 -3.83
C TRP A 18 59.80 4.78 -4.50
N LEU A 19 59.78 4.75 -5.84
CA LEU A 19 59.00 5.67 -6.67
C LEU A 19 58.11 4.96 -7.69
N LEU A 20 57.92 3.64 -7.57
CA LEU A 20 57.11 2.87 -8.53
C LEU A 20 56.36 1.76 -7.81
N GLU A 21 55.28 2.15 -7.15
CA GLU A 21 54.03 1.39 -7.15
C GLU A 21 52.93 2.38 -6.82
N SER A 22 52.58 3.20 -7.82
CA SER A 22 51.26 3.79 -7.89
C SER A 22 50.29 2.62 -7.94
N GLU A 23 49.77 2.21 -6.78
CA GLU A 23 48.57 1.40 -6.70
C GLU A 23 47.56 2.04 -7.65
N LYS A 24 47.26 1.30 -8.73
CA LYS A 24 46.14 1.61 -9.60
C LYS A 24 44.92 1.65 -8.71
N TRP A 25 44.47 2.84 -8.37
CA TRP A 25 43.16 3.06 -7.79
C TRP A 25 42.15 2.60 -8.84
N MET A 26 41.74 1.34 -8.77
CA MET A 26 40.59 0.87 -9.52
C MET A 26 39.38 1.57 -8.92
N PRO A 27 38.59 2.35 -9.67
CA PRO A 27 37.32 2.82 -9.16
C PRO A 27 36.51 1.56 -8.85
N GLN A 28 36.20 1.33 -7.57
CA GLN A 28 35.17 0.37 -7.21
C GLN A 28 33.94 0.81 -8.00
N GLN A 29 33.42 -0.08 -8.85
CA GLN A 29 32.16 0.10 -9.56
C GLN A 29 31.04 0.14 -8.52
N GLY A 30 30.91 1.27 -7.82
CA GLY A 30 29.67 1.61 -7.12
C GLY A 30 28.61 1.85 -8.17
N LEU A 31 27.41 1.32 -7.95
CA LEU A 31 26.27 1.59 -8.82
C LEU A 31 26.10 3.10 -8.96
N THR A 32 25.85 3.54 -10.19
CA THR A 32 25.53 4.93 -10.47
C THR A 32 24.19 5.30 -9.81
N LEU A 33 23.97 6.58 -9.47
CA LEU A 33 22.72 7.03 -8.84
C LEU A 33 21.44 6.51 -9.57
N PRO A 34 21.37 6.51 -10.92
CA PRO A 34 20.24 5.94 -11.64
C PRO A 34 20.06 4.42 -11.44
N GLU A 35 21.15 3.64 -11.45
CA GLU A 35 21.09 2.19 -11.24
C GLU A 35 20.67 1.83 -9.81
N VAL A 36 21.10 2.63 -8.81
CA VAL A 36 20.67 2.46 -7.42
C VAL A 36 19.16 2.69 -7.28
N ASP A 37 18.61 3.70 -7.96
CA ASP A 37 17.18 4.01 -7.88
C ASP A 37 16.32 3.00 -8.63
N GLU A 38 16.79 2.49 -9.78
CA GLU A 38 16.15 1.39 -10.49
C GLU A 38 16.13 0.11 -9.63
N GLN A 39 17.26 -0.21 -9.00
CA GLN A 39 17.36 -1.37 -8.10
C GLN A 39 16.43 -1.24 -6.88
N LYS A 40 16.31 -0.04 -6.29
CA LYS A 40 15.35 0.22 -5.20
C LYS A 40 13.91 0.04 -5.66
N ALA A 41 13.55 0.55 -6.85
CA ALA A 41 12.21 0.40 -7.40
C ALA A 41 11.87 -1.08 -7.61
N LEU A 42 12.80 -1.86 -8.16
CA LEU A 42 12.63 -3.30 -8.36
C LEU A 42 12.46 -4.03 -7.02
N ILE A 43 13.28 -3.71 -6.01
CA ILE A 43 13.13 -4.28 -4.66
C ILE A 43 11.76 -3.93 -4.06
N MET A 44 11.28 -2.71 -4.26
CA MET A 44 9.98 -2.27 -3.77
C MET A 44 8.83 -3.03 -4.44
N GLN A 45 8.89 -3.22 -5.76
CA GLN A 45 7.93 -4.04 -6.50
C GLN A 45 7.95 -5.49 -6.02
N MET A 46 9.12 -6.10 -5.86
CA MET A 46 9.23 -7.47 -5.33
C MET A 46 8.64 -7.59 -3.93
N LYS A 47 8.87 -6.60 -3.05
CA LYS A 47 8.25 -6.57 -1.71
C LYS A 47 6.73 -6.50 -1.79
N GLN A 48 6.17 -5.65 -2.65
CA GLN A 48 4.72 -5.55 -2.86
C GLN A 48 4.15 -6.88 -3.37
N GLN A 49 4.80 -7.54 -4.32
CA GLN A 49 4.39 -8.85 -4.84
C GLN A 49 4.38 -9.93 -3.76
N VAL A 50 5.41 -9.99 -2.91
CA VAL A 50 5.46 -10.93 -1.78
C VAL A 50 4.36 -10.63 -0.77
N GLN A 51 4.12 -9.35 -0.46
CA GLN A 51 3.04 -8.95 0.46
C GLN A 51 1.66 -9.37 -0.08
N LEU A 52 1.39 -9.14 -1.37
CA LEU A 52 0.15 -9.54 -2.01
C LEU A 52 -0.01 -11.06 -2.02
N SER A 53 1.04 -11.82 -2.36
CA SER A 53 0.98 -13.28 -2.35
C SER A 53 0.69 -13.84 -0.94
N ASN A 54 1.33 -13.28 0.09
CA ASN A 54 1.08 -13.69 1.47
C ASN A 54 -0.35 -13.34 1.92
N LEU A 55 -0.85 -12.16 1.54
CA LEU A 55 -2.22 -11.73 1.77
C LEU A 55 -3.21 -12.73 1.16
N LEU A 56 -3.04 -13.08 -0.11
CA LEU A 56 -3.90 -14.02 -0.82
C LEU A 56 -3.88 -15.41 -0.18
N ASN A 57 -2.70 -15.89 0.24
CA ASN A 57 -2.57 -17.17 0.93
C ASN A 57 -3.28 -17.17 2.29
N GLN A 58 -3.17 -16.08 3.06
CA GLN A 58 -3.86 -15.93 4.35
C GLN A 58 -5.36 -15.91 4.16
N ILE A 59 -5.87 -15.12 3.21
CA ILE A 59 -7.31 -15.07 2.87
C ILE A 59 -7.82 -16.47 2.50
N ASN A 60 -7.09 -17.22 1.66
CA ASN A 60 -7.51 -18.56 1.25
C ASN A 60 -7.51 -19.57 2.40
N ASN A 61 -6.57 -19.45 3.34
CA ASN A 61 -6.55 -20.29 4.54
C ASN A 61 -7.74 -19.99 5.46
N GLU A 62 -8.06 -18.72 5.69
CA GLU A 62 -9.23 -18.29 6.48
C GLU A 62 -10.53 -18.83 5.86
N ILE A 63 -10.69 -18.73 4.54
CA ILE A 63 -11.84 -19.30 3.81
C ILE A 63 -11.98 -20.81 4.06
N ARG A 64 -10.87 -21.53 4.23
CA ARG A 64 -10.88 -22.99 4.47
C ARG A 64 -11.08 -23.37 5.93
N SER A 65 -10.80 -22.48 6.89
CA SER A 65 -10.77 -22.81 8.33
C SER A 65 -12.08 -22.51 9.07
N THR A 66 -12.94 -21.65 8.54
CA THR A 66 -14.23 -21.32 9.17
C THR A 66 -15.40 -21.53 8.20
N LEU A 67 -16.56 -21.93 8.72
CA LEU A 67 -17.81 -22.00 7.96
C LEU A 67 -18.64 -20.71 8.08
N ASP A 68 -18.17 -19.75 8.88
CA ASP A 68 -18.84 -18.46 9.11
C ASP A 68 -18.36 -17.43 8.09
N ILE A 69 -19.23 -17.09 7.14
CA ILE A 69 -18.93 -16.13 6.09
C ILE A 69 -18.62 -14.73 6.65
N GLU A 70 -19.22 -14.32 7.77
CA GLU A 70 -18.99 -12.99 8.35
C GLU A 70 -17.58 -12.90 8.96
N GLU A 71 -17.11 -13.98 9.59
CA GLU A 71 -15.74 -14.09 10.08
C GLU A 71 -14.72 -14.03 8.95
N ILE A 72 -14.98 -14.73 7.83
CA ILE A 72 -14.13 -14.69 6.63
C ILE A 72 -14.05 -13.26 6.08
N LEU A 73 -15.20 -12.59 5.91
CA LEU A 73 -15.24 -11.24 5.35
C LEU A 73 -14.54 -10.22 6.27
N THR A 74 -14.73 -10.34 7.58
CA THR A 74 -14.05 -9.49 8.57
C THR A 74 -12.54 -9.72 8.56
N SER A 75 -12.08 -10.97 8.51
CA SER A 75 -10.66 -11.31 8.37
C SER A 75 -10.07 -10.78 7.07
N ALA A 76 -10.77 -10.90 5.94
CA ALA A 76 -10.33 -10.34 4.67
C ALA A 76 -10.21 -8.80 4.73
N CYS A 77 -11.21 -8.12 5.32
CA CYS A 77 -11.14 -6.67 5.54
C CYS A 77 -9.91 -6.30 6.37
N ARG A 78 -9.67 -7.00 7.49
CA ARG A 78 -8.52 -6.75 8.37
C ARG A 78 -7.20 -6.86 7.62
N LEU A 79 -7.03 -7.93 6.85
CA LEU A 79 -5.80 -8.15 6.09
C LEU A 79 -5.60 -7.08 5.01
N LEU A 80 -6.66 -6.72 4.27
CA LEU A 80 -6.63 -5.62 3.28
C LEU A 80 -6.24 -4.30 3.94
N GLY A 81 -6.88 -3.96 5.06
CA GLY A 81 -6.64 -2.71 5.75
C GLY A 81 -5.23 -2.59 6.32
N GLN A 82 -4.66 -3.70 6.80
CA GLN A 82 -3.27 -3.76 7.28
C GLN A 82 -2.26 -3.64 6.14
N VAL A 83 -2.46 -4.36 5.02
CA VAL A 83 -1.55 -4.35 3.87
C VAL A 83 -1.57 -3.00 3.17
N LEU A 84 -2.77 -2.46 2.92
CA LEU A 84 -2.98 -1.19 2.22
C LEU A 84 -2.93 0.01 3.16
N LYS A 85 -2.79 -0.19 4.47
CA LYS A 85 -2.67 0.86 5.49
C LYS A 85 -3.79 1.92 5.40
N CYS A 86 -5.02 1.48 5.15
CA CYS A 86 -6.18 2.36 5.10
C CYS A 86 -6.82 2.49 6.50
N SER A 87 -7.64 3.52 6.69
CA SER A 87 -8.34 3.75 7.97
C SER A 87 -9.44 2.73 8.19
N ARG A 88 -10.15 2.37 7.12
CA ARG A 88 -11.25 1.40 7.15
C ARG A 88 -11.26 0.59 5.86
N SER A 89 -11.63 -0.68 5.95
CA SER A 89 -11.99 -1.53 4.81
C SER A 89 -13.31 -2.21 5.09
N SER A 90 -14.13 -2.37 4.06
CA SER A 90 -15.49 -2.90 4.19
C SER A 90 -15.82 -3.77 2.99
N ILE A 91 -16.48 -4.90 3.23
CA ILE A 91 -17.07 -5.73 2.19
C ILE A 91 -18.59 -5.63 2.30
N LEU A 92 -19.19 -5.15 1.22
CA LEU A 92 -20.63 -5.05 1.06
C LEU A 92 -21.10 -6.14 0.10
N VAL A 93 -22.19 -6.80 0.43
CA VAL A 93 -22.73 -7.91 -0.37
C VAL A 93 -24.21 -7.67 -0.73
N LYS A 94 -24.65 -8.22 -1.86
CA LYS A 94 -26.08 -8.40 -2.12
C LYS A 94 -26.56 -9.65 -1.38
N GLU A 95 -27.67 -9.55 -0.64
CA GLU A 95 -28.26 -10.70 0.06
C GLU A 95 -29.05 -11.59 -0.92
N SER A 96 -29.54 -11.01 -2.01
CA SER A 96 -30.18 -11.68 -3.15
C SER A 96 -29.80 -11.00 -4.48
N ASN A 97 -29.84 -11.77 -5.58
CA ASN A 97 -29.54 -11.25 -6.93
C ASN A 97 -30.51 -10.14 -7.38
N THR A 98 -31.72 -10.11 -6.84
CA THR A 98 -32.73 -9.09 -7.14
C THR A 98 -32.57 -7.82 -6.31
N ASP A 99 -31.69 -7.83 -5.31
CA ASP A 99 -31.57 -6.73 -4.37
C ASP A 99 -30.97 -5.49 -5.02
N LYS A 100 -31.60 -4.37 -4.71
CA LYS A 100 -31.17 -3.02 -5.09
C LYS A 100 -30.38 -2.35 -3.97
N THR A 101 -29.98 -3.13 -2.97
CA THR A 101 -29.25 -2.70 -1.79
C THR A 101 -28.06 -3.61 -1.56
N LEU A 102 -26.98 -3.02 -1.06
CA LEU A 102 -25.83 -3.75 -0.55
C LEU A 102 -25.81 -3.65 0.98
N VAL A 103 -25.34 -4.68 1.65
CA VAL A 103 -25.20 -4.69 3.10
C VAL A 103 -23.76 -4.95 3.49
N THR A 104 -23.21 -4.12 4.38
CA THR A 104 -21.86 -4.33 4.93
C THR A 104 -21.87 -5.58 5.81
N ARG A 105 -21.08 -6.59 5.44
CA ARG A 105 -20.96 -7.89 6.14
C ARG A 105 -19.55 -8.21 6.63
N GLY A 106 -18.57 -7.45 6.20
CA GLY A 106 -17.24 -7.45 6.80
C GLY A 106 -16.75 -6.02 6.94
N GLU A 107 -16.06 -5.74 8.04
CA GLU A 107 -15.44 -4.44 8.27
C GLU A 107 -14.15 -4.61 9.07
N TYR A 108 -13.16 -3.80 8.74
CA TYR A 108 -12.01 -3.53 9.59
C TYR A 108 -11.87 -2.03 9.75
N ASN A 109 -11.50 -1.62 10.96
CA ASN A 109 -11.32 -0.25 11.35
C ASN A 109 -10.01 -0.13 12.13
N ALA A 110 -9.07 0.65 11.61
CA ALA A 110 -7.74 0.83 12.20
C ALA A 110 -7.70 1.90 13.31
N GLY A 111 -8.78 2.69 13.45
CA GLY A 111 -8.90 3.76 14.43
C GLY A 111 -10.22 3.70 15.19
N ASP A 112 -10.62 4.82 15.77
CA ASP A 112 -11.88 4.96 16.50
C ASP A 112 -12.93 5.68 15.62
N TYR A 113 -13.02 5.26 14.35
CA TYR A 113 -14.01 5.80 13.42
C TYR A 113 -15.34 5.07 13.57
N PRO A 114 -16.47 5.68 13.20
CA PRO A 114 -17.77 5.00 13.26
C PRO A 114 -17.84 3.75 12.38
N MET A 115 -18.53 2.71 12.86
CA MET A 115 -18.65 1.41 12.17
C MET A 115 -19.72 1.45 11.07
N GLN A 116 -19.44 0.75 9.97
CA GLN A 116 -20.33 0.52 8.82
C GLN A 116 -21.03 -0.84 8.85
N LEU A 117 -20.63 -1.75 9.73
CA LEU A 117 -21.13 -3.12 9.78
C LEU A 117 -22.67 -3.15 9.91
N GLY A 118 -23.32 -3.91 9.03
CA GLY A 118 -24.77 -4.03 8.98
C GLY A 118 -25.51 -2.89 8.26
N MET A 119 -24.83 -1.81 7.86
CA MET A 119 -25.45 -0.73 7.09
C MET A 119 -25.98 -1.26 5.74
N LYS A 120 -27.22 -0.88 5.41
CA LYS A 120 -27.82 -1.13 4.10
C LYS A 120 -27.72 0.12 3.24
N VAL A 121 -27.08 0.00 2.07
CA VAL A 121 -26.86 1.11 1.15
C VAL A 121 -27.60 0.84 -0.15
N PRO A 122 -28.53 1.71 -0.59
CA PRO A 122 -29.18 1.57 -1.88
C PRO A 122 -28.18 1.80 -3.01
N ILE A 123 -28.26 0.95 -4.04
CA ILE A 123 -27.51 1.10 -5.29
C ILE A 123 -28.15 2.22 -6.12
N ILE A 124 -29.47 2.18 -6.29
CA ILE A 124 -30.20 3.13 -7.13
C ILE A 124 -30.22 4.51 -6.47
N GLY A 125 -29.90 5.54 -7.26
CA GLY A 125 -29.85 6.91 -6.78
C GLY A 125 -28.60 7.19 -5.96
N ASN A 126 -27.59 6.31 -6.03
CA ASN A 126 -26.32 6.47 -5.37
C ASN A 126 -25.17 6.50 -6.39
N PRO A 127 -24.81 7.68 -6.93
CA PRO A 127 -23.98 7.77 -8.13
C PRO A 127 -22.58 7.14 -8.01
N HIS A 128 -21.98 7.14 -6.82
CA HIS A 128 -20.66 6.49 -6.66
C HIS A 128 -20.77 4.96 -6.72
N LEU A 129 -21.83 4.36 -6.15
CA LEU A 129 -22.06 2.93 -6.27
C LEU A 129 -22.43 2.54 -7.70
N GLU A 130 -23.27 3.34 -8.37
CA GLU A 130 -23.62 3.13 -9.78
C GLU A 130 -22.36 3.18 -10.66
N ALA A 131 -21.46 4.15 -10.43
CA ALA A 131 -20.18 4.23 -11.11
C ALA A 131 -19.32 2.98 -10.88
N ILE A 132 -19.11 2.56 -9.62
CA ILE A 132 -18.33 1.34 -9.27
C ILE A 132 -18.90 0.10 -9.96
N ILE A 133 -20.23 -0.05 -9.97
CA ILE A 133 -20.91 -1.23 -10.53
C ILE A 133 -20.91 -1.23 -12.06
N SER A 134 -20.83 -0.06 -12.70
CA SER A 134 -20.84 0.07 -14.15
C SER A 134 -19.51 -0.30 -14.82
N GLN A 135 -18.40 -0.29 -14.07
CA GLN A 135 -17.06 -0.55 -14.58
C GLN A 135 -16.45 -1.85 -14.02
N GLN A 136 -15.37 -2.31 -14.66
CA GLN A 136 -14.60 -3.46 -14.16
C GLN A 136 -13.43 -3.05 -13.27
N GLU A 137 -12.86 -1.87 -13.52
CA GLU A 137 -11.70 -1.35 -12.79
C GLU A 137 -12.11 -0.74 -11.44
N SER A 138 -11.15 -0.61 -10.54
CA SER A 138 -11.36 0.07 -9.26
C SER A 138 -11.58 1.58 -9.47
N LEU A 139 -12.42 2.17 -8.63
CA LEU A 139 -12.70 3.61 -8.59
C LEU A 139 -11.92 4.24 -7.43
N ALA A 140 -10.94 5.07 -7.75
CA ALA A 140 -10.16 5.84 -6.78
C ALA A 140 -10.64 7.30 -6.73
N VAL A 141 -10.94 7.81 -5.54
CA VAL A 141 -11.41 9.18 -5.31
C VAL A 141 -10.63 9.81 -4.15
N THR A 142 -9.84 10.84 -4.44
CA THR A 142 -9.01 11.54 -3.43
C THR A 142 -9.85 12.42 -2.50
N LYS A 143 -10.83 13.14 -3.03
CA LYS A 143 -11.77 13.95 -2.23
C LYS A 143 -13.17 13.41 -2.42
N PHE A 144 -13.58 12.50 -1.56
CA PHE A 144 -14.82 11.77 -1.78
C PHE A 144 -16.07 12.66 -1.65
N ILE A 145 -16.03 13.68 -0.78
CA ILE A 145 -17.13 14.64 -0.62
C ILE A 145 -17.44 15.43 -1.91
N ASP A 146 -16.44 15.58 -2.78
CA ASP A 146 -16.56 16.29 -4.06
C ASP A 146 -17.02 15.37 -5.20
N PHE A 147 -17.37 14.12 -4.93
CA PHE A 147 -17.76 13.16 -5.96
C PHE A 147 -18.98 13.67 -6.76
N PRO A 148 -18.93 13.69 -8.11
CA PRO A 148 -20.02 14.21 -8.92
C PRO A 148 -21.34 13.49 -8.67
N GLY A 149 -22.39 14.26 -8.36
CA GLY A 149 -23.73 13.71 -8.12
C GLY A 149 -23.94 13.10 -6.73
N LEU A 150 -22.97 13.20 -5.81
CA LEU A 150 -23.18 12.74 -4.43
C LEU A 150 -24.39 13.45 -3.81
N ASN A 151 -25.45 12.67 -3.53
CA ASN A 151 -26.69 13.20 -2.96
C ASN A 151 -26.51 13.53 -1.47
N GLU A 152 -27.46 14.26 -0.88
CA GLU A 152 -27.37 14.70 0.53
C GLU A 152 -27.30 13.54 1.54
N GLN A 153 -27.97 12.42 1.27
CA GLN A 153 -27.89 11.23 2.12
C GLN A 153 -26.48 10.63 2.08
N SER A 154 -25.88 10.51 0.90
CA SER A 154 -24.52 10.00 0.73
C SER A 154 -23.49 10.94 1.32
N LYS A 155 -23.64 12.27 1.17
CA LYS A 155 -22.78 13.26 1.84
C LYS A 155 -22.81 13.11 3.35
N LYS A 156 -24.01 12.98 3.93
CA LYS A 156 -24.16 12.75 5.35
C LYS A 156 -23.46 11.47 5.81
N ILE A 157 -23.56 10.38 5.05
CA ILE A 157 -22.83 9.13 5.35
C ILE A 157 -21.32 9.34 5.26
N VAL A 158 -20.83 10.08 4.25
CA VAL A 158 -19.41 10.42 4.10
C VAL A 158 -18.89 11.20 5.31
N GLU A 159 -19.66 12.19 5.79
CA GLU A 159 -19.33 12.99 6.97
C GLU A 159 -19.42 12.18 8.27
N ASP A 160 -20.54 11.48 8.49
CA ASP A 160 -20.80 10.68 9.70
C ASP A 160 -19.77 9.55 9.85
N LEU A 161 -19.19 9.06 8.75
CA LEU A 161 -18.16 8.03 8.75
C LEU A 161 -16.74 8.56 8.56
N GLU A 162 -16.60 9.89 8.52
CA GLU A 162 -15.36 10.63 8.36
C GLU A 162 -14.54 10.18 7.14
N ILE A 163 -15.18 9.91 5.99
CA ILE A 163 -14.48 9.44 4.79
C ILE A 163 -13.92 10.63 4.01
N LYS A 164 -12.60 10.71 3.88
CA LYS A 164 -11.92 11.73 3.07
C LYS A 164 -11.64 11.23 1.65
N SER A 165 -11.14 10.00 1.55
CA SER A 165 -10.80 9.35 0.27
C SER A 165 -11.29 7.93 0.22
N MET A 166 -11.53 7.44 -0.99
CA MET A 166 -12.12 6.13 -1.23
C MET A 166 -11.43 5.43 -2.39
N LEU A 167 -11.20 4.13 -2.24
CA LEU A 167 -10.89 3.20 -3.32
C LEU A 167 -11.87 2.05 -3.23
N ALA A 168 -12.60 1.77 -4.30
CA ALA A 168 -13.59 0.70 -4.27
C ALA A 168 -13.63 -0.07 -5.58
N VAL A 169 -13.99 -1.35 -5.50
CA VAL A 169 -14.13 -2.23 -6.66
C VAL A 169 -15.36 -3.13 -6.50
N ALA A 170 -16.09 -3.33 -7.59
CA ALA A 170 -17.20 -4.28 -7.62
C ALA A 170 -16.68 -5.71 -7.67
N THR A 171 -17.21 -6.58 -6.82
CA THR A 171 -16.99 -8.02 -6.93
C THR A 171 -18.06 -8.64 -7.82
N ARG A 172 -17.68 -9.67 -8.59
CA ARG A 172 -18.56 -10.30 -9.57
C ARG A 172 -18.49 -11.82 -9.49
N TYR A 173 -19.62 -12.48 -9.65
CA TYR A 173 -19.73 -13.91 -9.85
C TYR A 173 -20.42 -14.17 -11.19
N GLN A 174 -19.76 -14.91 -12.09
CA GLN A 174 -20.26 -15.15 -13.46
C GLN A 174 -20.64 -13.86 -14.23
N GLY A 175 -19.89 -12.77 -14.02
CA GLY A 175 -20.12 -11.47 -14.66
C GLY A 175 -21.09 -10.55 -13.91
N GLU A 176 -21.93 -11.11 -13.03
CA GLU A 176 -22.93 -10.37 -12.26
C GLU A 176 -22.33 -9.79 -10.98
N VAL A 177 -22.64 -8.53 -10.67
CA VAL A 177 -22.19 -7.91 -9.41
C VAL A 177 -22.86 -8.57 -8.22
N ASN A 178 -22.05 -9.13 -7.32
CA ASN A 178 -22.50 -9.73 -6.06
C ASN A 178 -22.10 -8.89 -4.83
N GLY A 179 -21.23 -7.90 -4.98
CA GLY A 179 -20.75 -7.08 -3.86
C GLY A 179 -19.79 -5.97 -4.27
N ILE A 180 -19.26 -5.29 -3.26
CA ILE A 180 -18.25 -4.23 -3.37
C ILE A 180 -17.23 -4.41 -2.24
N ILE A 181 -15.95 -4.24 -2.57
CA ILE A 181 -14.89 -4.01 -1.60
C ILE A 181 -14.62 -2.51 -1.59
N GLY A 182 -14.76 -1.88 -0.42
CA GLY A 182 -14.49 -0.46 -0.21
C GLY A 182 -13.35 -0.26 0.77
N LEU A 183 -12.44 0.66 0.44
CA LEU A 183 -11.32 1.09 1.26
C LEU A 183 -11.45 2.60 1.48
N HIS A 184 -11.38 3.04 2.73
CA HIS A 184 -11.54 4.43 3.10
C HIS A 184 -10.31 4.95 3.84
N GLN A 185 -9.93 6.19 3.55
CA GLN A 185 -9.00 6.98 4.35
C GLN A 185 -9.79 8.08 5.07
N SER A 186 -9.59 8.19 6.38
CA SER A 186 -10.38 9.07 7.25
C SER A 186 -9.55 10.15 7.96
N ASP A 187 -8.28 9.89 8.24
CA ASP A 187 -7.35 10.86 8.84
C ASP A 187 -6.88 11.93 7.84
N ARG A 188 -6.71 11.57 6.56
CA ARG A 188 -6.21 12.46 5.50
C ARG A 188 -6.83 12.15 4.14
N GLU A 189 -6.69 13.10 3.21
CA GLU A 189 -6.86 12.81 1.79
C GLU A 189 -5.71 11.92 1.29
N ARG A 190 -6.02 10.99 0.39
CA ARG A 190 -5.11 9.99 -0.14
C ARG A 190 -5.29 9.84 -1.64
N GLU A 191 -4.19 10.02 -2.34
CA GLU A 191 -4.06 9.56 -3.73
C GLU A 191 -3.69 8.08 -3.70
N TRP A 192 -4.56 7.24 -4.29
CA TRP A 192 -4.31 5.81 -4.40
C TRP A 192 -3.37 5.55 -5.56
N THR A 193 -2.33 4.78 -5.31
CA THR A 193 -1.29 4.44 -6.29
C THR A 193 -1.70 3.24 -7.14
N ASP A 194 -1.04 3.03 -8.27
CA ASP A 194 -1.40 1.95 -9.21
C ASP A 194 -1.24 0.55 -8.61
N TRP A 195 -0.33 0.35 -7.64
CA TRP A 195 -0.18 -0.95 -6.98
C TRP A 195 -1.34 -1.27 -6.02
N GLU A 196 -2.09 -0.26 -5.58
CA GLU A 196 -3.21 -0.39 -4.65
C GLU A 196 -4.53 -0.66 -5.38
N ARG A 197 -4.61 -0.26 -6.66
CA ARG A 197 -5.82 -0.28 -7.51
C ARG A 197 -6.03 -1.64 -8.15
#